data_AF-A0A2C5WGT8-F1
#
_entry.id   AF-A0A2C5WGT8-F1
#
_cell.length_a   1.000
_cell.length_b   1.000
_cell.length_c   1.000
_cell.angle_alpha   90.00
_cell.angle_beta   90.00
_cell.angle_gamma   90.00
#
_symmetry.space_group_name_H-M   'P 1'
#
loop_
_entity.id
_entity.type
_entity.pdbx_description
1 polymer ?
#
loop_
_entity_poly.entity_id
_entity_poly.type
_entity_poly.pdbx_seq_one_letter_code
_entity_poly.pdbx_strand_id
1 'polypeptide(L)'
;MKKLLSVGLISLSIVSLAACSQAKSTSSQTSSTSKAKTEQSSESKVPKEYKTAVTKAKQYASTVYMSKEGLRAQLVSFDKYSQEAADYAVENSGIDYNKQAVEKAKQYQDTVAMSPDAIRDQLVNFDKFTQEEADYAVQNLK
;
A
#
# COMPACT_ATOMS: atom_id res chain seq x y z
N MET A 1 28.70 28.90 -0.13
CA MET A 1 30.14 28.62 0.08
C MET A 1 30.20 27.45 1.08
N LYS A 2 30.19 26.17 0.66
CA LYS A 2 31.34 25.31 0.33
C LYS A 2 32.48 25.36 1.38
N LYS A 3 32.72 24.19 2.02
CA LYS A 3 33.97 23.61 2.60
C LYS A 3 33.56 22.83 3.87
N LEU A 4 33.42 21.49 3.88
CA LEU A 4 34.40 20.42 3.66
C LEU A 4 35.78 20.74 4.23
N LEU A 5 36.07 20.15 5.39
CA LEU A 5 37.42 19.92 5.89
C LEU A 5 37.52 18.48 6.38
N SER A 6 38.21 17.70 5.58
CA SER A 6 38.76 16.38 5.89
C SER A 6 40.20 16.60 6.38
N VAL A 7 40.53 16.05 7.55
CA VAL A 7 41.88 15.87 8.11
C VAL A 7 41.76 14.59 8.93
N GLY A 8 42.46 13.49 8.71
CA GLY A 8 43.89 13.30 8.46
C GLY A 8 44.34 12.28 9.54
N LEU A 9 44.64 11.04 9.15
CA LEU A 9 45.99 10.47 9.03
C LEU A 9 46.55 9.93 10.35
N ILE A 10 47.27 8.79 10.26
CA ILE A 10 48.22 8.23 11.26
C ILE A 10 47.53 7.33 12.31
N SER A 11 47.92 6.10 12.64
CA SER A 11 49.18 5.36 12.46
C SER A 11 48.91 3.85 12.58
N LEU A 12 49.66 3.10 11.79
CA LEU A 12 49.96 1.68 11.94
C LEU A 12 50.88 1.49 13.16
N SER A 13 50.53 0.63 14.12
CA SER A 13 51.49 -0.05 15.00
C SER A 13 50.85 -1.26 15.68
N ILE A 14 51.56 -2.36 15.51
CA ILE A 14 51.27 -3.74 15.90
C ILE A 14 51.95 -3.93 17.26
N VAL A 15 51.37 -4.72 18.17
CA VAL A 15 52.04 -5.78 18.94
C VAL A 15 51.13 -6.29 20.07
N SER A 16 51.03 -7.62 20.05
CA SER A 16 50.35 -8.57 20.91
C SER A 16 50.80 -8.52 22.38
N LEU A 17 49.92 -8.84 23.34
CA LEU A 17 50.09 -10.03 24.21
C LEU A 17 48.84 -10.34 25.05
N ALA A 18 48.70 -11.65 25.30
CA ALA A 18 47.61 -12.41 25.90
C ALA A 18 47.11 -12.00 27.31
N ALA A 19 45.83 -12.29 27.58
CA ALA A 19 45.40 -13.07 28.75
C ALA A 19 43.93 -13.54 28.63
N CYS A 20 43.70 -14.77 29.07
CA CYS A 20 42.51 -15.62 28.90
C CYS A 20 41.25 -15.15 29.65
N SER A 21 40.06 -15.39 29.06
CA SER A 21 39.04 -16.30 29.63
C SER A 21 37.81 -16.48 28.73
N GLN A 22 37.46 -17.77 28.58
CA GLN A 22 36.20 -18.44 28.25
C GLN A 22 34.92 -17.54 28.29
N ALA A 23 33.91 -17.67 27.44
CA ALA A 23 33.35 -18.86 26.83
C ALA A 23 32.38 -18.51 25.67
N LYS A 24 32.39 -19.36 24.62
CA LYS A 24 31.19 -19.95 23.94
C LYS A 24 30.24 -19.00 23.20
N SER A 25 29.83 -19.16 21.95
CA SER A 25 30.05 -20.05 20.79
C SER A 25 29.27 -19.37 19.65
N THR A 26 29.85 -19.21 18.44
CA THR A 26 29.53 -20.01 17.23
C THR A 26 28.09 -19.81 16.73
N SER A 27 27.75 -19.56 15.47
CA SER A 27 28.42 -19.26 14.20
C SER A 27 27.27 -19.09 13.20
N SER A 28 27.47 -18.25 12.18
CA SER A 28 26.98 -18.38 10.79
C SER A 28 25.65 -19.11 10.51
N GLN A 29 24.74 -18.47 9.76
CA GLN A 29 24.34 -19.00 8.44
C GLN A 29 23.51 -18.02 7.60
N THR A 30 23.98 -17.87 6.36
CA THR A 30 23.28 -17.63 5.10
C THR A 30 21.90 -18.31 5.00
N SER A 31 20.91 -17.60 4.47
CA SER A 31 19.83 -18.22 3.67
C SER A 31 19.22 -17.25 2.67
N SER A 32 19.65 -17.38 1.43
CA SER A 32 18.91 -17.03 0.24
C SER A 32 17.50 -17.65 0.30
N THR A 33 16.46 -16.87 0.05
CA THR A 33 15.14 -17.43 -0.32
C THR A 33 14.66 -16.76 -1.60
N SER A 34 15.15 -17.31 -2.71
CA SER A 34 14.43 -17.31 -3.98
C SER A 34 13.17 -18.14 -3.76
N LYS A 35 11.99 -17.51 -3.82
CA LYS A 35 10.74 -18.25 -3.99
C LYS A 35 10.31 -18.12 -5.44
N ALA A 36 10.69 -19.16 -6.17
CA ALA A 36 10.32 -19.38 -7.55
C ALA A 36 8.80 -19.29 -7.74
N LYS A 37 8.47 -18.57 -8.81
CA LYS A 37 7.31 -18.71 -9.68
C LYS A 37 6.76 -20.15 -9.68
N THR A 38 5.59 -20.35 -9.06
CA THR A 38 4.73 -21.49 -9.36
C THR A 38 3.78 -21.07 -10.48
N GLU A 39 4.28 -21.11 -11.71
CA GLU A 39 3.43 -21.36 -12.87
C GLU A 39 3.06 -22.85 -12.83
N GLN A 40 1.91 -23.15 -12.24
CA GLN A 40 1.25 -24.43 -12.47
C GLN A 40 -0.22 -24.14 -12.78
N SER A 41 -0.46 -24.07 -14.09
CA SER A 41 -1.75 -24.17 -14.75
C SER A 41 -2.53 -25.36 -14.19
N SER A 42 -3.36 -25.09 -13.19
CA SER A 42 -4.48 -25.92 -12.80
C SER A 42 -5.73 -25.08 -13.02
N GLU A 43 -6.69 -25.67 -13.70
CA GLU A 43 -7.89 -25.03 -14.21
C GLU A 43 -8.59 -24.23 -13.12
N SER A 44 -8.59 -22.91 -13.33
CA SER A 44 -8.80 -21.84 -12.35
C SER A 44 -10.22 -21.83 -11.79
N LYS A 45 -10.44 -22.48 -10.65
CA LYS A 45 -11.61 -22.21 -9.81
C LYS A 45 -11.24 -21.12 -8.81
N VAL A 46 -11.66 -19.89 -9.09
CA VAL A 46 -11.59 -18.75 -8.17
C VAL A 46 -12.12 -19.17 -6.79
N PRO A 47 -11.34 -19.02 -5.70
CA PRO A 47 -11.76 -19.41 -4.35
C PRO A 47 -13.07 -18.74 -3.92
N LYS A 48 -13.83 -19.39 -3.03
CA LYS A 48 -15.11 -18.85 -2.54
C LYS A 48 -14.92 -17.49 -1.84
N GLU A 49 -13.86 -17.37 -1.04
CA GLU A 49 -13.51 -16.13 -0.34
C GLU A 49 -13.40 -14.94 -1.30
N TYR A 50 -12.76 -15.14 -2.46
CA TYR A 50 -12.53 -14.11 -3.46
C TYR A 50 -13.85 -13.63 -4.07
N LYS A 51 -14.78 -14.55 -4.33
CA LYS A 51 -16.14 -14.21 -4.82
C LYS A 51 -16.92 -13.40 -3.80
N THR A 52 -16.81 -13.75 -2.51
CA THR A 52 -17.45 -12.99 -1.44
C THR A 52 -16.80 -11.61 -1.25
N ALA A 53 -15.47 -11.51 -1.38
CA ALA A 53 -14.73 -10.25 -1.33
C ALA A 53 -15.13 -9.32 -2.49
N VAL A 54 -15.28 -9.83 -3.72
CA VAL A 54 -15.83 -9.06 -4.86
C VAL A 54 -17.24 -8.55 -4.57
N THR A 55 -18.09 -9.37 -3.95
CA THR A 55 -19.46 -8.96 -3.60
C THR A 55 -19.42 -7.85 -2.55
N LYS A 56 -18.57 -7.98 -1.53
CA LYS A 56 -18.39 -6.96 -0.49
C LYS A 56 -17.82 -5.66 -1.06
N ALA A 57 -16.83 -5.76 -1.95
CA ALA A 57 -16.25 -4.62 -2.66
C ALA A 57 -17.32 -3.79 -3.38
N LYS A 58 -18.24 -4.45 -4.09
CA LYS A 58 -19.37 -3.81 -4.77
C LYS A 58 -20.33 -3.12 -3.80
N GLN A 59 -20.60 -3.74 -2.63
CA GLN A 59 -21.47 -3.15 -1.60
C GLN A 59 -20.87 -1.85 -1.03
N TYR A 60 -19.57 -1.84 -0.73
CA TYR A 60 -18.89 -0.62 -0.31
C TYR A 60 -18.88 0.42 -1.42
N ALA A 61 -18.62 0.01 -2.66
CA ALA A 61 -18.59 0.92 -3.78
C ALA A 61 -19.92 1.64 -3.99
N SER A 62 -21.05 0.97 -3.75
CA SER A 62 -22.38 1.57 -3.92
C SER A 62 -22.84 2.47 -2.77
N THR A 63 -22.09 2.55 -1.66
CA THR A 63 -22.55 3.25 -0.44
C THR A 63 -21.53 4.21 0.15
N VAL A 64 -20.24 3.88 0.11
CA VAL A 64 -19.17 4.64 0.81
C VAL A 64 -18.27 5.43 -0.15
N TYR A 65 -18.24 5.03 -1.43
CA TYR A 65 -17.43 5.68 -2.48
C TYR A 65 -15.93 5.74 -2.17
N MET A 66 -15.32 4.55 -1.99
CA MET A 66 -13.91 4.42 -1.63
C MET A 66 -12.98 4.40 -2.85
N SER A 67 -11.74 4.82 -2.66
CA SER A 67 -10.64 4.59 -3.62
C SER A 67 -10.31 3.10 -3.72
N LYS A 68 -9.50 2.74 -4.72
CA LYS A 68 -9.02 1.36 -4.86
C LYS A 68 -8.23 0.91 -3.63
N GLU A 69 -7.28 1.72 -3.17
CA GLU A 69 -6.44 1.40 -2.01
C GLU A 69 -7.23 1.44 -0.70
N GLY A 70 -8.14 2.40 -0.53
CA GLY A 70 -9.02 2.46 0.62
C GLY A 70 -9.93 1.24 0.71
N LEU A 71 -10.48 0.78 -0.42
CA LEU A 71 -11.31 -0.41 -0.47
C LEU A 71 -10.52 -1.69 -0.18
N ARG A 72 -9.31 -1.81 -0.73
CA ARG A 72 -8.39 -2.92 -0.42
C ARG A 72 -8.11 -2.99 1.09
N ALA A 73 -7.73 -1.86 1.69
CA ALA A 73 -7.43 -1.77 3.11
C ALA A 73 -8.66 -2.09 3.98
N GLN A 74 -9.85 -1.64 3.58
CA GLN A 74 -11.11 -1.95 4.27
C GLN A 74 -11.40 -3.45 4.29
N LEU A 75 -11.30 -4.11 3.13
CA LEU A 75 -11.56 -5.55 3.00
C LEU A 75 -10.63 -6.40 3.87
N VAL A 76 -9.35 -6.00 3.98
CA VAL A 76 -8.37 -6.70 4.84
C VAL A 76 -8.59 -6.36 6.32
N SER A 77 -8.68 -5.08 6.65
CA SER A 77 -8.61 -4.62 8.04
C SER A 77 -9.92 -4.79 8.78
N PHE A 78 -11.06 -4.60 8.10
CA PHE A 78 -12.38 -4.68 8.71
C PHE A 78 -13.05 -6.03 8.43
N ASP A 79 -13.20 -6.40 7.16
CA ASP A 79 -13.89 -7.64 6.76
C ASP A 79 -13.02 -8.91 6.92
N LYS A 80 -11.72 -8.74 7.24
CA LYS A 80 -10.77 -9.83 7.52
C LYS A 80 -10.56 -10.80 6.35
N TYR A 81 -10.73 -10.32 5.12
CA TYR A 81 -10.29 -11.07 3.94
C TYR A 81 -8.76 -11.17 3.91
N SER A 82 -8.25 -12.26 3.33
CA SER A 82 -6.83 -12.35 2.96
C SER A 82 -6.43 -11.20 2.03
N GLN A 83 -5.15 -10.83 2.07
CA GLN A 83 -4.61 -9.79 1.20
C GLN A 83 -4.86 -10.13 -0.28
N GLU A 84 -4.67 -11.38 -0.65
CA GLU A 84 -4.85 -11.85 -2.02
C GLU A 84 -6.33 -11.82 -2.47
N ALA A 85 -7.28 -12.11 -1.56
CA ALA A 85 -8.70 -11.98 -1.86
C ALA A 85 -9.13 -10.52 -2.03
N ALA A 86 -8.59 -9.60 -1.21
CA ALA A 86 -8.86 -8.18 -1.33
C ALA A 86 -8.27 -7.59 -2.62
N ASP A 87 -7.03 -7.93 -2.94
CA ASP A 87 -6.36 -7.54 -4.19
C ASP A 87 -7.15 -8.03 -5.41
N TYR A 88 -7.56 -9.30 -5.39
CA TYR A 88 -8.43 -9.83 -6.43
C TYR A 88 -9.76 -9.08 -6.51
N ALA A 89 -10.38 -8.74 -5.38
CA ALA A 89 -11.68 -8.08 -5.36
C ALA A 89 -11.64 -6.67 -5.96
N VAL A 90 -10.64 -5.86 -5.63
CA VAL A 90 -10.54 -4.49 -6.15
C VAL A 90 -10.24 -4.47 -7.65
N GLU A 91 -9.53 -5.46 -8.18
CA GLU A 91 -9.26 -5.56 -9.62
C GLU A 91 -10.41 -6.20 -10.42
N ASN A 92 -11.17 -7.13 -9.83
CA ASN A 92 -12.15 -7.96 -10.55
C ASN A 92 -13.61 -7.61 -10.25
N SER A 93 -13.86 -6.53 -9.51
CA SER A 93 -15.22 -6.09 -9.18
C SER A 93 -15.88 -5.23 -10.26
N GLY A 94 -15.11 -4.71 -11.23
CA GLY A 94 -15.64 -3.81 -12.27
C GLY A 94 -16.06 -2.45 -11.74
N ILE A 95 -15.46 -2.01 -10.62
CA ILE A 95 -15.68 -0.68 -10.05
C ILE A 95 -14.96 0.36 -10.91
N ASP A 96 -15.66 1.44 -11.25
CA ASP A 96 -15.08 2.61 -11.91
C ASP A 96 -14.62 3.61 -10.83
N TYR A 97 -13.33 3.64 -10.55
CA TYR A 97 -12.76 4.47 -9.48
C TYR A 97 -12.81 5.98 -9.79
N ASN A 98 -12.85 6.40 -11.05
CA ASN A 98 -13.12 7.80 -11.39
C ASN A 98 -14.53 8.19 -10.94
N LYS A 99 -15.52 7.32 -11.19
CA LYS A 99 -16.88 7.53 -10.71
C LYS A 99 -16.96 7.54 -9.17
N GLN A 100 -16.22 6.67 -8.50
CA GLN A 100 -16.14 6.67 -7.03
C GLN A 100 -15.58 7.99 -6.51
N ALA A 101 -14.52 8.52 -7.12
CA ALA A 101 -13.93 9.80 -6.75
C ALA A 101 -14.92 10.96 -6.92
N VAL A 102 -15.68 10.99 -8.03
CA VAL A 102 -16.74 12.00 -8.27
C VAL A 102 -17.81 11.97 -7.18
N GLU A 103 -18.33 10.79 -6.83
CA GLU A 103 -19.37 10.68 -5.80
C GLU A 103 -18.84 11.05 -4.41
N LYS A 104 -17.58 10.69 -4.11
CA LYS A 104 -16.92 11.11 -2.87
C LYS A 104 -16.69 12.62 -2.81
N ALA A 105 -16.27 13.21 -3.92
CA ALA A 105 -16.08 14.66 -4.06
C ALA A 105 -17.40 15.42 -3.82
N LYS A 106 -18.50 14.96 -4.43
CA LYS A 106 -19.84 15.52 -4.20
C LYS A 106 -20.24 15.43 -2.73
N GLN A 107 -19.99 14.30 -2.08
CA GLN A 107 -20.26 14.17 -0.64
C GLN A 107 -19.49 15.23 0.17
N TYR A 108 -18.21 15.47 -0.10
CA TYR A 108 -17.45 16.51 0.58
C TYR A 108 -17.97 17.92 0.31
N GLN A 109 -18.34 18.20 -0.95
CA GLN A 109 -18.94 19.46 -1.35
C GLN A 109 -20.27 19.70 -0.60
N ASP A 110 -21.17 18.71 -0.61
CA ASP A 110 -22.54 18.85 -0.13
C ASP A 110 -22.64 18.83 1.41
N THR A 111 -21.79 18.03 2.07
CA THR A 111 -21.92 17.78 3.52
C THR A 111 -20.93 18.57 4.37
N VAL A 112 -19.77 18.94 3.80
CA VAL A 112 -18.69 19.65 4.53
C VAL A 112 -18.35 21.00 3.88
N ALA A 113 -19.00 21.36 2.76
CA ALA A 113 -18.80 22.63 2.05
C ALA A 113 -17.33 22.93 1.71
N MET A 114 -16.56 21.89 1.37
CA MET A 114 -15.15 22.03 1.00
C MET A 114 -14.99 22.66 -0.39
N SER A 115 -13.92 23.44 -0.58
CA SER A 115 -13.56 23.96 -1.91
C SER A 115 -13.01 22.85 -2.82
N PRO A 116 -13.06 23.00 -4.16
CA PRO A 116 -12.54 22.00 -5.09
C PRO A 116 -11.08 21.60 -4.81
N ASP A 117 -10.20 22.54 -4.49
CA ASP A 117 -8.80 22.22 -4.20
C ASP A 117 -8.63 21.48 -2.89
N ALA A 118 -9.40 21.84 -1.85
CA ALA A 118 -9.39 21.08 -0.59
C ALA A 118 -9.94 19.66 -0.79
N ILE A 119 -10.96 19.49 -1.63
CA ILE A 119 -11.51 18.17 -2.00
C ILE A 119 -10.45 17.34 -2.72
N ARG A 120 -9.75 17.92 -3.71
CA ARG A 120 -8.66 17.24 -4.42
C ARG A 120 -7.59 16.73 -3.46
N ASP A 121 -7.12 17.60 -2.57
CA ASP A 121 -6.11 17.25 -1.56
C ASP A 121 -6.61 16.16 -0.61
N GLN A 122 -7.87 16.24 -0.19
CA GLN A 122 -8.49 15.24 0.69
C GLN A 122 -8.55 13.86 0.03
N LEU A 123 -9.02 13.81 -1.22
CA LEU A 123 -9.15 12.57 -1.99
C LEU A 123 -7.78 11.87 -2.15
N VAL A 124 -6.72 12.63 -2.43
CA VAL A 124 -5.37 12.06 -2.63
C VAL A 124 -4.73 11.70 -1.29
N ASN A 125 -4.67 12.65 -0.35
CA ASN A 125 -3.85 12.51 0.84
C ASN A 125 -4.52 11.66 1.93
N PHE A 126 -5.85 11.63 1.97
CA PHE A 126 -6.58 10.89 3.00
C PHE A 126 -7.28 9.66 2.42
N ASP A 127 -8.14 9.83 1.42
CA ASP A 127 -8.90 8.72 0.84
C ASP A 127 -8.07 7.83 -0.09
N LYS A 128 -6.87 8.26 -0.48
CA LYS A 128 -5.92 7.51 -1.32
C LYS A 128 -6.44 7.21 -2.73
N PHE A 129 -7.26 8.10 -3.29
CA PHE A 129 -7.45 8.15 -4.74
C PHE A 129 -6.15 8.55 -5.44
N THR A 130 -5.98 8.16 -6.69
CA THR A 130 -4.85 8.69 -7.48
C THR A 130 -5.03 10.17 -7.75
N GLN A 131 -3.94 10.86 -8.11
CA GLN A 131 -4.02 12.28 -8.47
C GLN A 131 -4.97 12.49 -9.66
N GLU A 132 -4.91 11.60 -10.66
CA GLU A 132 -5.75 11.67 -11.85
C GLU A 132 -7.23 11.47 -11.53
N GLU A 133 -7.57 10.56 -10.62
CA GLU A 133 -8.95 10.32 -10.17
C GLU A 133 -9.50 11.54 -9.40
N ALA A 134 -8.68 12.13 -8.52
CA ALA A 134 -9.05 13.34 -7.78
C ALA A 134 -9.21 14.55 -8.71
N ASP A 135 -8.31 14.70 -9.68
CA ASP A 135 -8.39 15.77 -10.69
C ASP A 135 -9.61 15.61 -11.58
N TYR A 136 -9.92 14.38 -11.99
CA TYR A 136 -11.15 14.07 -12.72
C TYR A 136 -12.38 14.40 -11.87
N ALA A 137 -12.38 14.02 -10.59
CA ALA A 137 -13.51 14.23 -9.70
C ALA A 137 -13.89 15.71 -9.59
N VAL A 138 -12.93 16.58 -9.30
CA VAL A 138 -13.18 18.01 -9.10
C VAL A 138 -13.48 18.76 -10.39
N GLN A 139 -12.99 18.29 -11.55
CA GLN A 139 -13.41 18.81 -12.86
C GLN A 139 -14.87 18.48 -13.19
N ASN A 140 -15.44 17.48 -12.54
CA ASN A 140 -16.82 17.01 -12.75
C ASN A 140 -17.77 17.38 -11.60
N LEU A 141 -17.31 18.21 -10.64
CA LEU A 141 -18.19 18.84 -9.64
C LEU A 141 -19.01 19.94 -10.31
N LYS A 142 -20.26 20.10 -9.85
CA LYS A 142 -21.18 21.14 -10.32
C LYS A 142 -21.34 22.24 -9.27
#